data_AF-A0A9E5IFE5-F1
#
_entry.id   AF-A0A9E5IFE5-F1
#
_cell.length_a   1.000
_cell.length_b   1.000
_cell.length_c   1.000
_cell.angle_alpha   90.00
_cell.angle_beta   90.00
_cell.angle_gamma   90.00
#
_symmetry.space_group_name_H-M   'P 1'
#
loop_
_entity.id
_entity.type
_entity.pdbx_description
1 polymer ?
#
loop_
_entity_poly.entity_id
_entity_poly.type
_entity_poly.pdbx_seq_one_letter_code
_entity_poly.pdbx_strand_id
1 'polypeptide(L)'
;MSMKTKNAKRDAKVTVDKPARRKRRDVQAVPVQELQPLALVKGPAAMQRERMATFKARRPKVDDTFKARFLALMRAGEWPTDICDDTSMPPYSAFRQAMAEDETFAADFEEAFRVMADQSLCDASKFARESAETGNVDLMRIADIYAKSLNSALEKLAPRDYGALIKHAGAEGGPLQVQVISYAKQLDK
;
A
#
# COMPACT_ATOMS: atom_id res chain seq x y z
N MET A 1 18.98 64.75 -8.00
CA MET A 1 18.46 65.01 -6.64
C MET A 1 17.65 63.78 -6.23
N SER A 2 18.26 62.76 -5.61
CA SER A 2 18.47 62.59 -4.16
C SER A 2 17.24 62.96 -3.33
N MET A 3 16.52 61.97 -2.78
CA MET A 3 16.49 61.75 -1.33
C MET A 3 15.77 60.44 -0.95
N LYS A 4 16.49 59.62 -0.18
CA LYS A 4 16.05 58.45 0.58
C LYS A 4 15.23 58.88 1.80
N THR A 5 14.22 58.09 2.20
CA THR A 5 13.83 57.89 3.62
C THR A 5 13.18 56.51 3.73
N LYS A 6 13.80 55.51 4.36
CA LYS A 6 14.02 55.19 5.79
C LYS A 6 13.04 54.12 6.31
N ASN A 7 13.62 52.94 6.52
CA ASN A 7 13.24 51.85 7.42
C ASN A 7 12.41 52.26 8.66
N ALA A 8 11.42 51.43 8.99
CA ALA A 8 10.95 51.26 10.36
C ALA A 8 10.70 49.77 10.66
N LYS A 9 11.70 49.14 11.31
CA LYS A 9 11.55 47.92 12.12
C LYS A 9 10.48 48.13 13.19
N ARG A 10 9.62 47.15 13.42
CA ARG A 10 9.01 46.93 14.75
C ARG A 10 9.02 45.44 15.07
N ASP A 11 10.02 45.08 15.86
CA ASP A 11 10.09 43.87 16.66
C ASP A 11 8.99 43.91 17.73
N ALA A 12 7.99 43.03 17.63
CA ALA A 12 7.02 42.81 18.70
C ALA A 12 7.50 41.66 19.59
N LYS A 13 8.37 42.00 20.54
CA LYS A 13 8.78 41.13 21.65
C LYS A 13 7.69 41.22 22.72
N VAL A 14 6.78 40.24 22.77
CA VAL A 14 5.80 40.14 23.86
C VAL A 14 6.39 39.23 24.94
N THR A 15 6.63 39.87 26.08
CA THR A 15 7.20 39.38 27.32
C THR A 15 6.29 38.37 28.02
N VAL A 16 6.90 37.27 28.48
CA VAL A 16 6.30 36.23 29.32
C VAL A 16 6.11 36.78 30.74
N ASP A 17 4.86 36.89 31.18
CA ASP A 17 4.52 37.35 32.53
C ASP A 17 4.57 36.18 33.52
N LYS A 18 5.33 36.33 34.61
CA LYS A 18 5.47 35.32 35.67
C LYS A 18 4.29 35.40 36.64
N PRO A 19 3.70 34.28 37.08
CA PRO A 19 2.52 34.33 37.95
C PRO A 19 2.88 34.68 39.40
N ALA A 20 2.07 35.56 39.99
CA ALA A 20 2.15 36.02 41.37
C ALA A 20 1.84 34.92 42.40
N ARG A 21 2.68 34.85 43.44
CA ARG A 21 2.67 33.89 44.55
C ARG A 21 1.49 34.15 45.50
N ARG A 22 0.40 33.38 45.37
CA ARG A 22 -0.74 33.44 46.32
C ARG A 22 -0.45 32.67 47.62
N LYS A 23 -0.76 33.31 48.74
CA LYS A 23 -0.57 32.83 50.13
C LYS A 23 -1.39 31.55 50.38
N ARG A 24 -0.75 30.58 51.07
CA ARG A 24 -1.36 29.32 51.52
C ARG A 24 -2.52 29.62 52.48
N ARG A 25 -3.71 29.10 52.17
CA ARG A 25 -4.78 28.92 53.15
C ARG A 25 -4.76 27.47 53.58
N ASP A 26 -4.81 27.25 54.88
CA ASP A 26 -4.91 25.94 55.51
C ASP A 26 -6.22 25.29 55.08
N VAL A 27 -6.13 24.21 54.32
CA VAL A 27 -7.28 23.38 53.92
C VAL A 27 -7.29 22.17 54.85
N GLN A 28 -8.36 22.08 55.63
CA GLN A 28 -8.66 20.97 56.54
C GLN A 28 -8.68 19.64 55.78
N ALA A 29 -8.10 18.61 56.40
CA ALA A 29 -8.08 17.24 55.88
C ALA A 29 -9.49 16.64 55.88
N VAL A 30 -9.99 16.31 54.70
CA VAL A 30 -11.22 15.53 54.49
C VAL A 30 -10.83 14.04 54.52
N PRO A 31 -11.58 13.16 55.22
CA PRO A 31 -11.21 11.76 55.39
C PRO A 31 -11.26 10.98 54.06
N VAL A 32 -10.27 10.11 53.88
CA VAL A 32 -10.08 9.23 52.71
C VAL A 32 -11.23 8.23 52.65
N GLN A 33 -12.20 8.48 51.79
CA GLN A 33 -13.17 7.46 51.37
C GLN A 33 -12.49 6.54 50.35
N GLU A 34 -12.66 5.24 50.56
CA GLU A 34 -12.11 4.14 49.76
C GLU A 34 -12.32 4.38 48.26
N LEU A 35 -11.21 4.50 47.54
CA LEU A 35 -11.19 4.50 46.08
C LEU A 35 -11.63 3.13 45.59
N GLN A 36 -12.85 3.05 45.03
CA GLN A 36 -13.21 1.96 44.12
C GLN A 36 -12.16 1.91 42.99
N PRO A 37 -11.72 0.71 42.54
CA PRO A 37 -10.69 0.62 41.53
C PRO A 37 -11.21 1.25 40.23
N LEU A 38 -10.54 2.31 39.78
CA LEU A 38 -10.72 2.90 38.46
C LEU A 38 -10.69 1.77 37.42
N ALA A 39 -11.83 1.55 36.75
CA ALA A 39 -11.88 0.70 35.59
C ALA A 39 -10.80 1.17 34.61
N LEU A 40 -9.86 0.28 34.30
CA LEU A 40 -8.76 0.51 33.38
C LEU A 40 -9.35 0.90 32.01
N VAL A 41 -9.41 2.20 31.72
CA VAL A 41 -9.86 2.70 30.41
C VAL A 41 -8.87 2.16 29.38
N LYS A 42 -9.31 1.19 28.57
CA LYS A 42 -8.51 0.60 27.50
C LYS A 42 -8.02 1.73 26.59
N GLY A 43 -6.69 1.87 26.48
CA GLY A 43 -6.08 2.84 25.57
C GLY A 43 -6.56 2.65 24.12
N PRO A 44 -6.41 3.66 23.25
CA PRO A 44 -6.92 3.62 21.87
C PRO A 44 -6.41 2.41 21.07
N ALA A 45 -5.18 1.95 21.32
CA ALA A 45 -4.63 0.74 20.72
C ALA A 45 -5.33 -0.56 21.20
N ALA A 46 -5.74 -0.62 22.47
CA ALA A 46 -6.50 -1.76 22.99
C ALA A 46 -7.94 -1.77 22.46
N MET A 47 -8.55 -0.60 22.28
CA MET A 47 -9.87 -0.46 21.65
C MET A 47 -9.83 -0.83 20.16
N GLN A 48 -8.75 -0.48 19.43
CA GLN A 48 -8.54 -0.92 18.05
C GLN A 48 -8.28 -2.43 17.96
N ARG A 49 -7.49 -3.00 18.87
CA ARG A 49 -7.26 -4.45 18.95
C ARG A 49 -8.55 -5.22 19.25
N GLU A 50 -9.39 -4.70 20.13
CA GLU A 50 -10.67 -5.31 20.48
C GLU A 50 -11.69 -5.17 19.35
N ARG A 51 -11.75 -4.01 18.67
CA ARG A 51 -12.54 -3.83 17.44
C ARG A 51 -12.10 -4.78 16.33
N MET A 52 -10.79 -4.88 16.08
CA MET A 52 -10.22 -5.82 15.11
C MET A 52 -10.47 -7.29 15.50
N ALA A 53 -10.42 -7.62 16.79
CA ALA A 53 -10.74 -8.96 17.28
C ALA A 53 -12.23 -9.30 17.07
N THR A 54 -13.15 -8.36 17.35
CA THR A 54 -14.58 -8.56 17.05
C THR A 54 -14.87 -8.65 15.55
N PHE A 55 -14.10 -7.94 14.72
CA PHE A 55 -14.21 -7.98 13.26
C PHE A 55 -13.71 -9.31 12.70
N LYS A 56 -12.60 -9.83 13.23
CA LYS A 56 -12.00 -11.11 12.82
C LYS A 56 -12.86 -12.31 13.23
N ALA A 57 -13.64 -12.19 14.30
CA ALA A 57 -14.46 -13.27 14.86
C ALA A 57 -15.77 -13.56 14.10
N ARG A 58 -16.21 -12.70 13.18
CA ARG A 58 -17.49 -12.85 12.46
C ARG A 58 -17.38 -13.18 10.98
N ARG A 59 -16.17 -13.26 10.43
CA ARG A 59 -16.01 -13.53 8.99
C ARG A 59 -16.33 -14.99 8.67
N PRO A 60 -16.99 -15.27 7.54
CA PRO A 60 -17.31 -16.63 7.12
C PRO A 60 -16.03 -17.41 6.81
N LYS A 61 -16.12 -18.74 6.97
CA LYS A 61 -15.05 -19.65 6.53
C LYS A 61 -15.14 -19.83 5.01
N VAL A 62 -14.02 -20.20 4.39
CA VAL A 62 -13.99 -20.51 2.96
C VAL A 62 -14.76 -21.81 2.73
N ASP A 63 -15.79 -21.75 1.90
CA ASP A 63 -16.49 -22.90 1.35
C ASP A 63 -16.42 -22.85 -0.19
N ASP A 64 -16.92 -23.89 -0.86
CA ASP A 64 -16.86 -23.98 -2.32
C ASP A 64 -17.71 -22.90 -3.02
N THR A 65 -18.76 -22.40 -2.36
CA THR A 65 -19.58 -21.30 -2.88
C THR A 65 -18.80 -19.99 -2.88
N PHE A 66 -18.07 -19.71 -1.80
CA PHE A 66 -17.18 -18.56 -1.67
C PHE A 66 -15.99 -18.68 -2.62
N LYS A 67 -15.41 -19.87 -2.81
CA LYS A 67 -14.38 -20.11 -3.84
C LYS A 67 -14.91 -19.74 -5.23
N ALA A 68 -16.07 -20.27 -5.61
CA ALA A 68 -16.67 -20.00 -6.92
C ALA A 68 -16.99 -18.51 -7.11
N ARG A 69 -17.57 -17.85 -6.09
CA ARG A 69 -17.86 -16.41 -6.12
C ARG A 69 -16.59 -15.58 -6.22
N PHE A 70 -15.56 -15.93 -5.46
CA PHE A 70 -14.25 -15.25 -5.49
C PHE A 70 -13.63 -15.32 -6.89
N LEU A 71 -13.59 -16.49 -7.51
CA LEU A 71 -13.08 -16.67 -8.87
C LEU A 71 -13.92 -15.93 -9.92
N ALA A 72 -15.25 -15.90 -9.76
CA ALA A 72 -16.13 -15.17 -10.67
C ALA A 72 -15.88 -13.65 -10.63
N LEU A 73 -15.71 -13.09 -9.42
CA LEU A 73 -15.39 -11.66 -9.26
C LEU A 73 -14.00 -11.32 -9.82
N MET A 74 -13.01 -12.20 -9.61
CA MET A 74 -11.70 -12.02 -10.23
C MET A 74 -11.79 -12.02 -11.76
N ARG A 75 -12.50 -12.99 -12.36
CA ARG A 75 -12.72 -13.02 -13.82
C ARG A 75 -13.49 -11.80 -14.34
N ALA A 76 -14.25 -11.11 -13.49
CA ALA A 76 -14.90 -9.84 -13.81
C ALA A 76 -13.96 -8.62 -13.72
N GLY A 77 -12.71 -8.80 -13.29
CA GLY A 77 -11.69 -7.76 -13.20
C GLY A 77 -11.46 -7.20 -11.79
N GLU A 78 -12.10 -7.75 -10.75
CA GLU A 78 -11.90 -7.26 -9.39
C GLU A 78 -10.63 -7.84 -8.74
N TRP A 79 -9.89 -6.99 -8.01
CA TRP A 79 -8.68 -7.42 -7.32
C TRP A 79 -9.01 -8.24 -6.07
N PRO A 80 -8.20 -9.28 -5.75
CA PRO A 80 -8.41 -10.09 -4.55
C PRO A 80 -8.53 -9.31 -3.24
N THR A 81 -7.80 -8.21 -3.12
CA THR A 81 -7.86 -7.31 -1.96
C THR A 81 -9.22 -6.66 -1.83
N ASP A 82 -9.75 -6.16 -2.95
CA ASP A 82 -11.00 -5.41 -3.00
C ASP A 82 -12.19 -6.35 -2.76
N ILE A 83 -12.15 -7.56 -3.34
CA ILE A 83 -13.15 -8.61 -3.09
C ILE A 83 -13.20 -8.97 -1.60
N CYS A 84 -12.02 -9.08 -0.96
CA CYS A 84 -11.93 -9.50 0.45
C CYS A 84 -12.08 -8.34 1.44
N ASP A 85 -12.14 -7.10 1.00
CA ASP A 85 -12.45 -5.96 1.85
C ASP A 85 -13.93 -5.97 2.29
N ASP A 86 -14.81 -6.57 1.48
CA ASP A 86 -16.20 -6.83 1.87
C ASP A 86 -16.26 -7.77 3.09
N THR A 87 -17.00 -7.34 4.12
CA THR A 87 -17.31 -8.14 5.31
C THR A 87 -18.10 -9.41 5.01
N SER A 88 -18.78 -9.47 3.87
CA SER A 88 -19.49 -10.67 3.41
C SER A 88 -18.56 -11.76 2.87
N MET A 89 -17.28 -11.42 2.60
CA MET A 89 -16.28 -12.36 2.07
C MET A 89 -15.29 -12.82 3.16
N PRO A 90 -14.82 -14.08 3.08
CA PRO A 90 -13.68 -14.54 3.86
C PRO A 90 -12.45 -13.65 3.63
N PRO A 91 -11.56 -13.51 4.62
CA PRO A 91 -10.35 -12.73 4.43
C PRO A 91 -9.43 -13.38 3.39
N TYR A 92 -8.66 -12.58 2.66
CA TYR A 92 -7.75 -13.07 1.62
C TYR A 92 -6.76 -14.14 2.13
N SER A 93 -6.33 -14.04 3.40
CA SER A 93 -5.47 -15.05 4.01
C SER A 93 -6.10 -16.45 4.08
N ALA A 94 -7.43 -16.53 4.22
CA ALA A 94 -8.14 -17.81 4.24
C ALA A 94 -8.20 -18.42 2.84
N PHE A 95 -8.39 -17.60 1.79
CA PHE A 95 -8.30 -18.05 0.40
C PHE A 95 -6.87 -18.51 0.05
N ARG A 96 -5.84 -17.79 0.54
CA ARG A 96 -4.44 -18.22 0.40
C ARG A 96 -4.17 -19.58 1.03
N GLN A 97 -4.78 -19.86 2.18
CA GLN A 97 -4.69 -21.17 2.81
C GLN A 97 -5.43 -22.23 1.99
N ALA A 98 -6.65 -21.94 1.53
CA ALA A 98 -7.43 -22.86 0.70
C ALA A 98 -6.69 -23.24 -0.60
N MET A 99 -6.00 -22.30 -1.25
CA MET A 99 -5.16 -22.60 -2.43
C MET A 99 -3.95 -23.46 -2.10
N ALA A 100 -3.41 -23.38 -0.89
CA ALA A 100 -2.31 -24.24 -0.47
C ALA A 100 -2.78 -25.69 -0.18
N GLU A 101 -4.06 -25.87 0.14
CA GLU A 101 -4.66 -27.16 0.47
C GLU A 101 -5.33 -27.84 -0.75
N ASP A 102 -5.75 -27.07 -1.76
CA ASP A 102 -6.51 -27.52 -2.93
C ASP A 102 -5.86 -27.06 -4.24
N GLU A 103 -5.19 -27.99 -4.91
CA GLU A 103 -4.43 -27.73 -6.15
C GLU A 103 -5.33 -27.34 -7.33
N THR A 104 -6.57 -27.86 -7.39
CA THR A 104 -7.51 -27.50 -8.46
C THR A 104 -7.95 -26.05 -8.28
N PHE A 105 -8.26 -25.65 -7.04
CA PHE A 105 -8.60 -24.26 -6.74
C PHE A 105 -7.42 -23.31 -6.99
N ALA A 106 -6.18 -23.74 -6.73
CA ALA A 106 -4.99 -22.96 -7.05
C ALA A 106 -4.84 -22.74 -8.57
N ALA A 107 -5.04 -23.77 -9.39
CA ALA A 107 -4.98 -23.65 -10.84
C ALA A 107 -6.08 -22.73 -11.40
N ASP A 108 -7.32 -22.88 -10.90
CA ASP A 108 -8.44 -21.99 -11.28
C ASP A 108 -8.18 -20.53 -10.88
N PHE A 109 -7.52 -20.32 -9.73
CA PHE A 109 -7.10 -18.99 -9.29
C PHE A 109 -6.05 -18.38 -10.22
N GLU A 110 -5.03 -19.15 -10.63
CA GLU A 110 -4.02 -18.66 -11.57
C GLU A 110 -4.65 -18.26 -12.92
N GLU A 111 -5.59 -19.06 -13.42
CA GLU A 111 -6.34 -18.72 -14.63
C GLU A 111 -7.17 -17.44 -14.44
N ALA A 112 -7.96 -17.36 -13.37
CA ALA A 112 -8.77 -16.18 -13.06
C ALA A 112 -7.90 -14.92 -12.86
N PHE A 113 -6.72 -15.08 -12.25
CA PHE A 113 -5.74 -14.01 -12.09
C PHE A 113 -5.23 -13.51 -13.44
N ARG A 114 -4.91 -14.41 -14.37
CA ARG A 114 -4.47 -14.02 -15.72
C ARG A 114 -5.54 -13.23 -16.46
N VAL A 115 -6.79 -13.69 -16.41
CA VAL A 115 -7.93 -12.98 -17.03
C VAL A 115 -8.10 -11.58 -16.43
N MET A 116 -8.08 -11.48 -15.10
CA MET A 116 -8.17 -10.21 -14.38
C MET A 116 -7.03 -9.25 -14.73
N ALA A 117 -5.81 -9.76 -14.80
CA ALA A 117 -4.62 -8.99 -15.12
C ALA A 117 -4.65 -8.46 -16.57
N ASP A 118 -5.02 -9.30 -17.53
CA ASP A 118 -5.15 -8.92 -18.95
C ASP A 118 -6.24 -7.84 -19.12
N GLN A 119 -7.38 -8.01 -18.42
CA GLN A 119 -8.45 -7.01 -18.42
C GLN A 119 -7.98 -5.68 -17.81
N SER A 120 -7.29 -5.72 -16.67
CA SER A 120 -6.75 -4.53 -16.00
C SER A 120 -5.76 -3.78 -16.89
N LEU A 121 -4.90 -4.49 -17.64
CA LEU A 121 -3.96 -3.88 -18.59
C LEU A 121 -4.68 -3.23 -19.77
N CYS A 122 -5.73 -3.88 -20.28
CA CYS A 122 -6.58 -3.32 -21.32
C CYS A 122 -7.24 -2.01 -20.84
N ASP A 123 -7.80 -2.02 -19.64
CA ASP A 123 -8.49 -0.85 -19.08
C ASP A 123 -7.52 0.28 -18.72
N ALA A 124 -6.32 -0.02 -18.22
CA ALA A 124 -5.25 0.96 -18.04
C ALA A 124 -4.84 1.61 -19.38
N SER A 125 -4.78 0.82 -20.46
CA SER A 125 -4.45 1.33 -21.79
C SER A 125 -5.56 2.24 -22.36
N LYS A 126 -6.82 1.85 -22.17
CA LYS A 126 -7.98 2.70 -22.53
C LYS A 126 -7.99 4.00 -21.73
N PHE A 127 -7.81 3.91 -20.41
CA PHE A 127 -7.78 5.08 -19.54
C PHE A 127 -6.64 6.05 -19.91
N ALA A 128 -5.46 5.53 -20.27
CA ALA A 128 -4.36 6.36 -20.76
C ALA A 128 -4.71 7.08 -22.07
N ARG A 129 -5.36 6.38 -23.01
CA ARG A 129 -5.81 6.97 -24.28
C ARG A 129 -6.87 8.05 -24.06
N GLU A 130 -7.93 7.74 -23.31
CA GLU A 130 -9.00 8.69 -22.99
C GLU A 130 -8.44 9.92 -22.28
N SER A 131 -7.55 9.72 -21.31
CA SER A 131 -6.88 10.82 -20.60
C SER A 131 -6.07 11.71 -21.54
N ALA A 132 -5.36 11.13 -22.52
CA ALA A 132 -4.63 11.91 -23.51
C ALA A 132 -5.56 12.72 -24.43
N GLU A 133 -6.72 12.17 -24.80
CA GLU A 133 -7.72 12.85 -25.62
C GLU A 133 -8.38 14.04 -24.90
N THR A 134 -8.45 14.02 -23.56
CA THR A 134 -9.00 15.15 -22.78
C THR A 134 -8.09 16.39 -22.75
N GLY A 135 -6.78 16.22 -23.00
CA GLY A 135 -5.79 17.30 -22.84
C GLY A 135 -5.55 17.76 -21.39
N ASN A 136 -6.15 17.09 -20.39
CA ASN A 136 -5.95 17.40 -18.99
C ASN A 136 -4.68 16.72 -18.44
N VAL A 137 -3.67 17.53 -18.14
CA VAL A 137 -2.36 17.06 -17.65
C VAL A 137 -2.47 16.22 -16.38
N ASP A 138 -3.39 16.53 -15.47
CA ASP A 138 -3.53 15.79 -14.22
C ASP A 138 -4.15 14.40 -14.45
N LEU A 139 -5.13 14.29 -15.36
CA LEU A 139 -5.67 12.98 -15.75
C LEU A 139 -4.60 12.13 -16.43
N MET A 140 -3.79 12.71 -17.32
CA MET A 140 -2.68 12.02 -17.96
C MET A 140 -1.65 11.50 -16.94
N ARG A 141 -1.33 12.29 -15.91
CA ARG A 141 -0.43 11.84 -14.82
C ARG A 141 -1.04 10.71 -14.01
N ILE A 142 -2.32 10.79 -13.67
CA ILE A 142 -3.02 9.74 -12.92
C ILE A 142 -3.02 8.44 -13.74
N ALA A 143 -3.30 8.52 -15.05
CA ALA A 143 -3.26 7.36 -15.94
C ALA A 143 -1.87 6.74 -16.06
N ASP A 144 -0.82 7.56 -16.19
CA ASP A 144 0.57 7.08 -16.25
C ASP A 144 0.99 6.39 -14.94
N ILE A 145 0.65 6.98 -13.78
CA ILE A 145 0.92 6.37 -12.47
C ILE A 145 0.15 5.07 -12.31
N TYR A 146 -1.13 5.05 -12.70
CA TYR A 146 -1.97 3.85 -12.62
C TYR A 146 -1.37 2.71 -13.45
N ALA A 147 -1.05 2.95 -14.73
CA ALA A 147 -0.46 1.95 -15.61
C ALA A 147 0.89 1.43 -15.09
N LYS A 148 1.76 2.31 -14.56
CA LYS A 148 3.04 1.91 -13.96
C LYS A 148 2.87 1.07 -12.71
N SER A 149 1.94 1.45 -11.84
CA SER A 149 1.66 0.71 -10.60
C SER A 149 1.12 -0.68 -10.89
N LEU A 150 0.23 -0.79 -11.88
CA LEU A 150 -0.33 -2.05 -12.35
C LEU A 150 0.75 -2.96 -12.94
N ASN A 151 1.56 -2.46 -13.88
CA ASN A 151 2.66 -3.22 -14.47
C ASN A 151 3.64 -3.72 -13.40
N SER A 152 4.05 -2.85 -12.47
CA SER A 152 4.97 -3.25 -11.39
C SER A 152 4.38 -4.30 -10.45
N ALA A 153 3.06 -4.29 -10.22
CA ALA A 153 2.38 -5.31 -9.44
C ALA A 153 2.36 -6.65 -10.19
N LEU A 154 1.97 -6.64 -11.47
CA LEU A 154 1.88 -7.85 -12.30
C LEU A 154 3.24 -8.50 -12.54
N GLU A 155 4.30 -7.72 -12.77
CA GLU A 155 5.68 -8.21 -12.88
C GLU A 155 6.12 -9.02 -11.65
N LYS A 156 5.64 -8.66 -10.45
CA LYS A 156 5.99 -9.36 -9.21
C LYS A 156 5.11 -10.57 -8.94
N LEU A 157 3.84 -10.50 -9.36
CA LEU A 157 2.87 -11.56 -9.12
C LEU A 157 3.02 -12.72 -10.10
N ALA A 158 3.27 -12.42 -11.38
CA ALA A 158 3.48 -13.40 -12.43
C ALA A 158 4.61 -12.94 -13.38
N PRO A 159 5.89 -13.02 -12.94
CA PRO A 159 7.05 -12.54 -13.71
C PRO A 159 7.24 -13.26 -15.03
N ARG A 160 6.74 -14.50 -15.15
CA ARG A 160 6.82 -15.27 -16.39
C ARG A 160 5.93 -14.69 -17.50
N ASP A 161 4.76 -14.19 -17.13
CA ASP A 161 3.75 -13.73 -18.07
C ASP A 161 3.83 -12.22 -18.31
N TYR A 162 4.14 -11.45 -17.27
CA TYR A 162 4.15 -9.97 -17.30
C TYR A 162 5.54 -9.35 -17.10
N GLY A 163 6.59 -10.16 -17.02
CA GLY A 163 7.97 -9.67 -16.87
C GLY A 163 8.45 -8.88 -18.08
N ALA A 164 9.38 -7.96 -17.82
CA ALA A 164 10.00 -7.17 -18.88
C ALA A 164 10.74 -8.06 -19.90
N LEU A 165 10.34 -7.95 -21.17
CA LEU A 165 11.05 -8.57 -22.29
C LEU A 165 12.26 -7.70 -22.67
N ILE A 166 13.44 -8.10 -22.22
CA ILE A 166 14.69 -7.39 -22.52
C ILE A 166 15.28 -7.91 -23.83
N LYS A 167 15.39 -7.02 -24.82
CA LYS A 167 16.15 -7.30 -26.04
C LYS A 167 17.61 -6.92 -25.81
N HIS A 168 18.51 -7.89 -25.91
CA HIS A 168 19.94 -7.64 -25.87
C HIS A 168 20.50 -7.55 -27.29
N ALA A 169 21.27 -6.49 -27.57
CA ALA A 169 21.98 -6.32 -28.82
C ALA A 169 23.40 -5.81 -28.53
N GLY A 170 24.36 -6.20 -29.38
CA GLY A 170 25.73 -5.69 -29.35
C GLY A 170 25.83 -4.31 -30.02
N ALA A 171 27.06 -3.81 -30.15
CA ALA A 171 27.34 -2.54 -30.80
C ALA A 171 26.68 -2.47 -32.19
N GLU A 172 26.08 -1.32 -32.53
CA GLU A 172 25.37 -1.07 -33.79
C GLU A 172 24.19 -2.04 -34.07
N GLY A 173 23.63 -2.67 -33.03
CA GLY A 173 22.59 -3.69 -33.22
C GLY A 173 23.12 -5.04 -33.69
N GLY A 174 24.44 -5.22 -33.68
CA GLY A 174 25.13 -6.46 -34.05
C GLY A 174 25.11 -7.52 -32.94
N PRO A 175 25.81 -8.65 -33.14
CA PRO A 175 25.93 -9.68 -32.11
C PRO A 175 26.65 -9.15 -30.87
N LEU A 176 26.27 -9.65 -29.69
CA LEU A 176 26.99 -9.41 -28.44
C LEU A 176 28.43 -9.93 -28.57
N GLN A 177 29.40 -9.02 -28.51
CA GLN A 177 30.82 -9.37 -28.56
C GLN A 177 31.31 -9.70 -27.15
N VAL A 178 31.70 -10.95 -26.92
CA VAL A 178 32.25 -11.42 -25.64
C VAL A 178 33.71 -11.81 -25.85
N GLN A 179 34.63 -11.08 -25.22
CA GLN A 179 36.05 -11.43 -25.22
C GLN A 179 36.40 -12.09 -23.88
N VAL A 180 36.70 -13.38 -23.90
CA VAL A 180 37.11 -14.13 -22.71
C VAL A 180 38.62 -14.06 -22.56
N ILE A 181 39.10 -13.32 -21.57
CA ILE A 181 40.54 -13.24 -21.24
C ILE A 181 40.83 -14.31 -20.19
N SER A 182 41.58 -15.35 -20.58
CA SER A 182 42.05 -16.39 -19.67
C SER A 182 43.29 -15.92 -18.92
N TYR A 183 43.20 -15.81 -17.60
CA TYR A 183 44.36 -15.61 -16.71
C TYR A 183 44.97 -16.97 -16.35
N ALA A 184 45.36 -17.78 -17.34
CA ALA A 184 46.21 -18.92 -17.05
C ALA A 184 47.54 -18.37 -16.54
N LYS A 185 47.80 -18.48 -15.23
CA LYS A 185 49.13 -18.26 -14.65
C LYS A 185 50.09 -19.13 -15.45
N GLN A 186 50.98 -18.49 -16.23
CA GLN A 186 52.13 -19.18 -16.80
C GLN A 186 52.93 -19.73 -15.61
N LEU A 187 52.85 -21.05 -15.43
CA LEU A 187 53.77 -21.78 -14.57
C LEU A 187 55.07 -21.87 -15.37
N ASP A 188 55.92 -20.86 -15.17
CA ASP A 188 57.31 -20.88 -15.64
C ASP A 188 57.98 -22.14 -15.07
N LYS A 189 58.45 -23.01 -15.98
CA LYS A 189 59.27 -24.19 -15.67
C LYS A 189 60.73 -23.87 -15.89
#